data_AF-A0A7C4YL07-F1
#
_entry.id   AF-A0A7C4YL07-F1
#
_cell.length_a   1.000
_cell.length_b   1.000
_cell.length_c   1.000
_cell.angle_alpha   90.00
_cell.angle_beta   90.00
_cell.angle_gamma   90.00
#
_symmetry.space_group_name_H-M   'P 1'
#
loop_
_entity.id
_entity.type
_entity.pdbx_description
1 polymer ?
#
loop_
_entity_poly.entity_id
_entity_poly.type
_entity_poly.pdbx_seq_one_letter_code
_entity_poly.pdbx_strand_id
1 'polypeptide(L)'
;MEQLIRGQNQWAKQAGVRHDLTLEQWQETLDYFGHKCAYCGERKYEIIEHYLPVRIAGTTVSNCVPACAKCNALKDSQNHSLSLYQNERVLSFIESKGVKIKFHIHEYIAVRKEHVILVCESCGNKVDVPGLAIEKAQEYISEFYQNTGTAYIED
;
A
#
# COMPACT_ATOMS: atom_id res chain seq x y z
N MET A 1 13.13 13.17 15.66
CA MET A 1 13.30 12.24 14.52
C MET A 1 13.75 10.86 14.98
N GLU A 2 14.86 10.76 15.73
CA GLU A 2 15.37 9.48 16.21
C GLU A 2 14.37 8.69 17.09
N GLN A 3 13.66 9.35 18.01
CA GLN A 3 12.62 8.70 18.83
C GLN A 3 11.47 8.13 17.98
N LEU A 4 11.09 8.82 16.90
CA LEU A 4 10.04 8.36 15.99
C LEU A 4 10.46 7.06 15.29
N ILE A 5 11.68 7.01 14.76
CA ILE A 5 12.24 5.83 14.09
C ILE A 5 12.35 4.66 15.09
N ARG A 6 12.85 4.92 16.31
CA ARG A 6 12.89 3.91 17.37
C ARG A 6 11.52 3.32 17.63
N GLY A 7 10.46 4.14 17.70
CA GLY A 7 9.08 3.68 17.86
C GLY A 7 8.64 2.72 16.74
N GLN A 8 8.85 3.10 15.48
CA GLN A 8 8.50 2.27 14.33
C GLN A 8 9.25 0.93 14.31
N ASN A 9 10.56 0.96 14.59
CA ASN A 9 11.36 -0.26 14.69
C ASN A 9 10.93 -1.15 15.86
N GLN A 10 10.52 -0.59 17.00
CA GLN A 10 9.99 -1.41 18.10
C GLN A 10 8.70 -2.14 17.71
N TRP A 11 7.80 -1.49 16.97
CA TRP A 11 6.56 -2.13 16.50
C TRP A 11 6.84 -3.28 15.53
N ALA A 12 7.73 -3.05 14.55
CA ALA A 12 8.16 -4.10 13.63
C ALA A 12 8.91 -5.24 14.34
N LYS A 13 9.73 -4.92 15.35
CA LYS A 13 10.40 -5.92 16.19
C LYS A 13 9.40 -6.78 16.97
N GLN A 14 8.37 -6.17 17.57
CA GLN A 14 7.30 -6.90 18.27
C GLN A 14 6.51 -7.82 17.32
N ALA A 15 6.36 -7.43 16.07
CA ALA A 15 5.75 -8.25 15.02
C ALA A 15 6.70 -9.33 14.44
N GLY A 16 7.96 -9.42 14.90
CA GLY A 16 8.93 -10.41 14.44
C GLY A 16 9.43 -10.21 13.01
N VAL A 17 9.30 -9.00 12.47
CA VAL A 17 9.69 -8.66 11.10
C VAL A 17 10.91 -7.73 11.08
N ARG A 18 11.45 -7.46 9.88
CA ARG A 18 12.62 -6.60 9.68
C ARG A 18 12.36 -5.19 10.24
N HIS A 19 13.35 -4.63 10.95
CA HIS A 19 13.21 -3.39 11.74
C HIS A 19 14.54 -2.61 11.83
N ASP A 20 15.15 -2.39 10.68
CA ASP A 20 16.52 -1.87 10.55
C ASP A 20 16.61 -0.46 9.96
N LEU A 21 15.49 0.28 9.90
CA LEU A 21 15.51 1.68 9.47
C LEU A 21 16.40 2.53 10.39
N THR A 22 17.46 3.13 9.85
CA THR A 22 18.37 4.00 10.60
C THR A 22 17.99 5.47 10.46
N LEU A 23 18.52 6.31 11.36
CA LEU A 23 18.35 7.77 11.27
C LEU A 23 18.95 8.35 9.98
N GLU A 24 20.13 7.86 9.60
CA GLU A 24 20.83 8.27 8.37
C GLU A 24 20.01 7.92 7.13
N GLN A 25 19.54 6.67 7.03
CA GLN A 25 18.67 6.22 5.94
C GLN A 25 17.38 7.05 5.86
N TRP A 26 16.78 7.38 7.00
CA TRP A 26 15.59 8.22 7.01
C TRP A 26 15.87 9.65 6.57
N GLN A 27 17.02 10.22 6.97
CA GLN A 27 17.43 11.56 6.51
C GLN A 27 17.65 11.60 5.00
N GLU A 28 18.35 10.61 4.44
CA GLU A 28 18.51 10.45 2.98
C GLU A 28 17.16 10.31 2.27
N THR A 29 16.22 9.57 2.88
CA THR A 29 14.86 9.41 2.36
C THR A 29 14.14 10.76 2.31
N LEU A 30 14.21 11.55 3.38
CA LEU A 30 13.64 12.89 3.41
C LEU A 30 14.26 13.81 2.36
N ASP A 31 15.59 13.76 2.21
CA ASP A 31 16.31 14.57 1.23
C ASP A 31 15.93 14.19 -0.20
N TYR A 32 15.80 12.90 -0.51
CA TYR A 32 15.33 12.40 -1.81
C TYR A 32 13.94 12.96 -2.17
N PHE A 33 13.01 12.98 -1.21
CA PHE A 33 11.66 13.53 -1.43
C PHE A 33 11.56 15.05 -1.20
N GLY A 34 12.67 15.74 -0.95
CA GLY A 34 12.71 17.18 -0.73
C GLY A 34 11.91 17.63 0.49
N HIS A 35 11.87 16.80 1.55
CA HIS A 35 11.10 17.03 2.78
C HIS A 35 9.59 17.20 2.55
N LYS A 36 9.07 16.61 1.47
CA LYS A 36 7.64 16.61 1.12
C LYS A 36 7.07 15.20 1.15
N CYS A 37 5.75 15.12 1.12
CA CYS A 37 5.01 13.87 0.96
C CYS A 37 5.43 13.19 -0.34
N ALA A 38 5.85 11.93 -0.24
CA ALA A 38 6.31 11.09 -1.34
C ALA A 38 5.21 10.85 -2.39
N TYR A 39 3.95 10.75 -1.93
CA TYR A 39 2.81 10.52 -2.82
C TYR A 39 2.43 11.76 -3.62
N CYS A 40 2.03 12.86 -2.94
CA CYS A 40 1.52 14.04 -3.64
C CYS A 40 2.60 15.03 -4.08
N GLY A 41 3.77 15.04 -3.45
CA GLY A 41 4.84 15.99 -3.79
C GLY A 41 4.65 17.44 -3.39
N GLU A 42 3.47 17.81 -2.92
CA GLU A 42 3.09 19.21 -2.69
C GLU A 42 3.24 19.58 -1.22
N ARG A 43 2.66 18.76 -0.34
CA ARG A 43 2.57 19.02 1.10
C ARG A 43 3.83 18.59 1.83
N LYS A 44 4.12 19.26 2.95
CA LYS A 44 5.12 18.80 3.91
C LYS A 44 4.76 17.40 4.41
N TYR A 45 5.76 16.58 4.70
CA TYR A 45 5.52 15.31 5.38
C TYR A 45 5.13 15.54 6.85
N GLU A 46 4.34 14.62 7.36
CA GLU A 46 3.84 14.63 8.74
C GLU A 46 4.14 13.31 9.44
N ILE A 47 4.26 12.21 8.68
CA ILE A 47 4.46 10.86 9.21
C ILE A 47 5.51 10.07 8.43
N ILE A 48 6.03 9.01 9.07
CA ILE A 48 6.69 7.89 8.39
C ILE A 48 5.57 6.94 8.00
N GLU A 49 5.43 6.68 6.70
CA GLU A 49 4.41 5.79 6.17
C GLU A 49 5.03 4.53 5.60
N HIS A 50 4.42 3.38 5.88
CA HIS A 50 4.84 2.10 5.32
C HIS A 50 4.15 1.86 3.97
N TYR A 51 4.96 1.72 2.93
CA TYR A 51 4.46 1.50 1.57
C TYR A 51 3.70 0.16 1.47
N LEU A 52 4.33 -0.95 1.88
CA LEU A 52 3.66 -2.22 2.13
C LEU A 52 3.37 -2.39 3.64
N PRO A 53 2.35 -3.18 4.02
CA PRO A 53 2.08 -3.48 5.43
C PRO A 53 3.35 -3.93 6.18
N VAL A 54 3.53 -3.47 7.42
CA VAL A 54 4.69 -3.80 8.27
C VAL A 54 4.92 -5.31 8.35
N ARG A 55 3.85 -6.10 8.48
CA ARG A 55 3.93 -7.57 8.53
C ARG A 55 4.50 -8.23 7.27
N ILE A 56 4.51 -7.52 6.13
CA ILE A 56 5.00 -8.02 4.84
C ILE A 56 6.45 -7.60 4.62
N ALA A 57 6.77 -6.31 4.81
CA ALA A 57 8.06 -5.75 4.41
C ALA A 57 8.86 -5.11 5.55
N GLY A 58 8.34 -5.14 6.78
CA GLY A 58 8.99 -4.57 7.96
C GLY A 58 9.04 -3.04 7.98
N THR A 59 9.84 -2.50 8.91
CA THR A 59 10.25 -1.09 8.94
C THR A 59 11.68 -1.00 8.41
N THR A 60 11.83 -0.59 7.16
CA THR A 60 13.09 -0.59 6.41
C THR A 60 13.19 0.63 5.51
N VAL A 61 14.39 0.97 5.04
CA VAL A 61 14.60 2.08 4.10
C VAL A 61 13.83 1.91 2.78
N SER A 62 13.57 0.68 2.35
CA SER A 62 12.84 0.38 1.11
C SER A 62 11.33 0.24 1.33
N ASN A 63 10.83 0.39 2.56
CA ASN A 63 9.41 0.30 2.86
C ASN A 63 8.86 1.54 3.57
N CYS A 64 9.71 2.46 4.04
CA CYS A 64 9.28 3.66 4.75
C CYS A 64 9.47 4.91 3.86
N VAL A 65 8.41 5.68 3.69
CA VAL A 65 8.41 6.93 2.90
C VAL A 65 7.73 8.08 3.67
N PRO A 66 8.07 9.35 3.41
CA PRO A 66 7.40 10.48 4.01
C PRO A 66 5.98 10.64 3.44
N ALA A 67 4.97 10.82 4.28
CA ALA A 67 3.62 11.10 3.83
C ALA A 67 3.00 12.28 4.59
N CYS A 68 2.09 13.01 3.92
CA CYS A 68 1.16 13.92 4.59
C CYS A 68 -0.07 13.15 5.10
N ALA A 69 -0.77 13.69 6.09
CA ALA A 69 -1.93 13.06 6.71
C ALA A 69 -3.03 12.70 5.69
N LYS A 70 -3.27 13.57 4.69
CA LYS A 70 -4.26 13.33 3.64
C LYS A 70 -3.94 12.09 2.78
N CYS A 71 -2.69 11.93 2.35
CA CYS A 71 -2.30 10.78 1.54
C CYS A 71 -2.28 9.49 2.36
N ASN A 72 -1.88 9.57 3.64
CA ASN A 72 -1.98 8.44 4.56
C ASN A 72 -3.42 7.95 4.69
N ALA A 73 -4.34 8.86 5.01
CA ALA A 73 -5.75 8.51 5.18
C ALA A 73 -6.38 7.94 3.90
N LEU A 74 -5.96 8.41 2.72
CA LEU A 74 -6.39 7.84 1.44
C LEU A 74 -5.90 6.40 1.26
N LYS A 75 -4.64 6.13 1.61
CA LYS A 75 -4.05 4.78 1.52
C LYS A 75 -4.65 3.81 2.54
N ASP A 76 -5.07 4.28 3.72
CA ASP A 76 -5.72 3.44 4.73
C ASP A 76 -7.22 3.20 4.45
N SER A 77 -7.80 3.84 3.44
CA SER A 77 -9.21 3.64 3.10
C SER A 77 -9.48 2.22 2.61
N GLN A 78 -10.64 1.63 2.94
CA GLN A 78 -10.89 0.20 2.65
C GLN A 78 -10.95 -0.13 1.15
N ASN A 79 -11.35 0.83 0.32
CA ASN A 79 -11.59 0.64 -1.12
C ASN A 79 -10.69 1.56 -1.97
N HIS A 80 -9.39 1.66 -1.65
CA HIS A 80 -8.49 2.42 -2.50
C HIS A 80 -8.08 1.62 -3.75
N SER A 81 -8.06 2.32 -4.89
CA SER A 81 -7.41 1.85 -6.11
C SER A 81 -5.90 1.68 -5.88
N LEU A 82 -5.29 0.72 -6.59
CA LEU A 82 -3.83 0.55 -6.63
C LEU A 82 -3.09 1.78 -7.14
N SER A 83 -3.78 2.77 -7.73
CA SER A 83 -3.20 4.03 -8.17
C SER A 83 -2.39 4.75 -7.08
N LEU A 84 -2.74 4.58 -5.79
CA LEU A 84 -1.94 5.13 -4.69
C LEU A 84 -0.59 4.42 -4.51
N TYR A 85 -0.54 3.10 -4.72
CA TYR A 85 0.70 2.33 -4.68
C TYR A 85 1.50 2.47 -5.97
N GLN A 86 0.85 2.56 -7.13
CA GLN A 86 1.46 2.73 -8.45
C GLN A 86 1.98 4.17 -8.67
N ASN A 87 2.60 4.74 -7.64
CA ASN A 87 3.21 6.05 -7.66
C ASN A 87 4.67 5.94 -8.09
N GLU A 88 4.96 6.40 -9.30
CA GLU A 88 6.30 6.34 -9.92
C GLU A 88 7.42 6.91 -9.04
N ARG A 89 7.15 7.97 -8.26
CA ARG A 89 8.18 8.57 -7.38
C ARG A 89 8.53 7.65 -6.23
N VAL A 90 7.53 6.97 -5.67
CA VAL A 90 7.73 6.01 -4.59
C VAL A 90 8.38 4.74 -5.14
N LEU A 91 7.90 4.23 -6.28
CA LEU A 91 8.44 3.05 -6.94
C LEU A 91 9.92 3.24 -7.31
N SER A 92 10.26 4.35 -7.97
CA SER A 92 11.66 4.68 -8.32
C SER A 92 12.56 4.74 -7.09
N PHE A 93 12.06 5.28 -5.98
CA PHE A 93 12.80 5.30 -4.72
C PHE A 93 13.03 3.89 -4.17
N ILE A 94 11.99 3.07 -4.09
CA ILE A 94 12.08 1.69 -3.58
C ILE A 94 13.04 0.85 -4.43
N GLU A 95 12.95 0.98 -5.76
CA GLU A 95 13.87 0.34 -6.71
C GLU A 95 15.31 0.80 -6.53
N SER A 96 15.54 2.09 -6.25
CA SER A 96 16.89 2.60 -5.94
C SER A 96 17.50 1.99 -4.67
N LYS A 97 16.67 1.40 -3.79
CA LYS A 97 17.11 0.67 -2.59
C LYS A 97 17.23 -0.84 -2.84
N GLY A 98 17.15 -1.28 -4.11
CA GLY A 98 17.34 -2.66 -4.52
C GLY A 98 16.12 -3.55 -4.34
N VAL A 99 14.93 -2.97 -4.17
CA VAL A 99 13.67 -3.72 -4.03
C VAL A 99 12.78 -3.43 -5.22
N LYS A 100 12.28 -4.47 -5.89
CA LYS A 100 11.29 -4.32 -6.96
C LYS A 100 9.91 -4.64 -6.43
N ILE A 101 8.93 -3.85 -6.84
CA ILE A 101 7.51 -4.02 -6.47
C ILE A 101 6.75 -4.49 -7.69
N LYS A 102 5.97 -5.56 -7.51
CA LYS A 102 4.98 -6.02 -8.47
C LYS A 102 3.58 -5.81 -7.96
N PHE A 103 2.64 -5.81 -8.89
CA PHE A 103 1.23 -5.63 -8.63
C PHE A 103 0.45 -6.80 -9.18
N HIS A 104 -0.53 -7.24 -8.41
CA HIS A 104 -1.56 -8.14 -8.86
C HIS A 104 -2.88 -7.36 -8.85
N ILE A 105 -3.42 -7.09 -10.03
CA ILE A 105 -4.74 -6.45 -10.18
C ILE A 105 -5.79 -7.55 -10.09
N HIS A 106 -6.81 -7.34 -9.26
CA HIS A 106 -7.90 -8.30 -9.12
C HIS A 106 -8.87 -8.19 -10.29
N GLU A 107 -9.01 -9.30 -11.02
CA GLU A 107 -9.97 -9.48 -12.10
C GLU A 107 -11.19 -10.21 -11.54
N TYR A 108 -12.13 -9.45 -10.96
CA TYR A 108 -13.30 -10.03 -10.30
C TYR A 108 -14.37 -10.47 -11.30
N ILE A 109 -14.89 -11.67 -11.07
CA ILE A 109 -16.16 -12.15 -11.61
C ILE A 109 -17.18 -12.34 -10.50
N ALA A 110 -18.46 -12.18 -10.83
CA ALA A 110 -19.54 -12.38 -9.88
C ALA A 110 -20.03 -13.82 -9.90
N VAL A 111 -20.08 -14.47 -8.73
CA VAL A 111 -20.59 -15.82 -8.56
C VAL A 111 -21.78 -15.78 -7.61
N ARG A 112 -22.86 -16.49 -7.97
CA ARG A 112 -24.05 -16.58 -7.12
C ARG A 112 -23.94 -17.77 -6.16
N LYS A 113 -24.07 -17.49 -4.87
CA LYS A 113 -24.30 -18.49 -3.81
C LYS A 113 -25.62 -18.16 -3.09
N GLU A 114 -25.60 -18.03 -1.77
CA GLU A 114 -26.71 -17.47 -0.97
C GLU A 114 -26.88 -15.96 -1.25
N HIS A 115 -25.77 -15.26 -1.50
CA HIS A 115 -25.66 -13.90 -2.03
C HIS A 115 -24.58 -13.83 -3.11
N VAL A 116 -24.39 -12.65 -3.71
CA VAL A 116 -23.32 -12.43 -4.71
C VAL A 116 -21.97 -12.30 -4.03
N ILE A 117 -21.01 -13.09 -4.52
CA ILE A 117 -19.61 -13.04 -4.11
C ILE A 117 -18.79 -12.68 -5.34
N LEU A 118 -17.93 -11.68 -5.22
CA LEU A 118 -16.93 -11.38 -6.24
C LEU A 118 -15.73 -12.29 -5.99
N VAL A 119 -15.26 -12.97 -7.03
CA VAL A 119 -14.08 -13.84 -6.97
C VAL A 119 -13.08 -13.38 -8.01
N CYS A 120 -11.85 -13.08 -7.59
CA CYS A 120 -10.77 -12.78 -8.52
C CYS A 120 -10.39 -14.06 -9.27
N GLU A 121 -10.43 -14.04 -10.60
CA GLU A 121 -10.19 -15.24 -11.42
C GLU A 121 -8.75 -15.77 -11.25
N SER A 122 -7.80 -14.87 -11.07
CA SER A 122 -6.37 -15.19 -11.08
C SER A 122 -5.79 -15.59 -9.72
N CYS A 123 -6.21 -14.97 -8.60
CA CYS A 123 -5.73 -15.34 -7.26
C CYS A 123 -6.79 -15.96 -6.34
N GLY A 124 -8.05 -16.01 -6.75
CA GLY A 124 -9.14 -16.54 -5.94
C GLY A 124 -9.54 -15.68 -4.74
N ASN A 125 -9.07 -14.43 -4.65
CA ASN A 125 -9.54 -13.47 -3.65
C ASN A 125 -11.06 -13.34 -3.71
N LYS A 126 -11.72 -13.20 -2.55
CA LYS A 126 -13.18 -13.16 -2.47
C LYS A 126 -13.64 -11.91 -1.73
N VAL A 127 -14.68 -11.29 -2.26
CA VAL A 127 -15.38 -10.18 -1.64
C VAL A 127 -16.86 -10.53 -1.56
N ASP A 128 -17.38 -10.63 -0.35
CA ASP A 128 -18.82 -10.78 -0.11
C ASP A 128 -19.51 -9.44 -0.33
N VAL A 129 -20.54 -9.42 -1.17
CA VAL A 129 -21.35 -8.22 -1.42
C VAL A 129 -22.83 -8.53 -1.18
N PRO A 130 -23.25 -8.65 0.10
CA PRO A 130 -24.64 -8.95 0.43
C PRO A 130 -25.59 -7.91 -0.17
N GLY A 131 -26.67 -8.39 -0.80
CA GLY A 131 -27.69 -7.53 -1.40
C GLY A 131 -27.39 -7.04 -2.83
N LEU A 132 -26.22 -7.34 -3.39
CA LEU A 132 -25.95 -7.08 -4.81
C LEU A 132 -26.75 -8.06 -5.68
N ALA A 133 -27.51 -7.53 -6.65
CA ALA A 133 -28.15 -8.33 -7.69
C ALA A 133 -27.11 -8.78 -8.72
N ILE A 134 -27.17 -10.04 -9.16
CA ILE A 134 -26.15 -10.61 -10.07
C ILE A 134 -26.08 -9.87 -11.40
N GLU A 135 -27.22 -9.34 -11.88
CA GLU A 135 -27.33 -8.58 -13.12
C GLU A 135 -26.64 -7.22 -13.04
N LYS A 136 -26.49 -6.66 -11.83
CA LYS A 136 -25.79 -5.39 -11.58
C LYS A 136 -24.31 -5.59 -11.25
N ALA A 137 -23.85 -6.83 -11.16
CA ALA A 137 -22.53 -7.09 -10.60
C ALA A 137 -21.40 -6.55 -11.47
N GLN A 138 -21.54 -6.59 -12.80
CA GLN A 138 -20.53 -6.03 -13.71
C GLN A 138 -20.37 -4.52 -13.56
N GLU A 139 -21.49 -3.78 -13.46
CA GLU A 139 -21.49 -2.34 -13.21
C GLU A 139 -20.82 -2.02 -11.86
N TYR A 140 -21.20 -2.75 -10.82
CA TYR A 140 -20.64 -2.61 -9.48
C TYR A 140 -19.12 -2.89 -9.43
N ILE A 141 -18.64 -3.95 -10.09
CA ILE A 141 -17.21 -4.25 -10.21
C ILE A 141 -16.49 -3.09 -10.89
N SER A 142 -17.06 -2.57 -11.97
CA SER A 142 -16.44 -1.51 -12.77
C SER A 142 -16.36 -0.20 -11.99
N GLU A 143 -17.36 0.11 -11.16
CA GLU A 143 -17.39 1.32 -10.34
C GLU A 143 -16.45 1.25 -9.13
N PHE A 144 -16.43 0.13 -8.40
CA PHE A 144 -15.79 0.07 -7.08
C PHE A 144 -14.51 -0.77 -7.02
N TYR A 145 -14.32 -1.71 -7.95
CA TYR A 145 -13.22 -2.67 -7.91
C TYR A 145 -12.24 -2.54 -9.08
N GLN A 146 -12.45 -1.57 -9.97
CA GLN A 146 -11.50 -1.25 -11.02
C GLN A 146 -10.12 -0.91 -10.42
N ASN A 147 -9.08 -1.58 -10.92
CA ASN A 147 -7.69 -1.39 -10.47
C ASN A 147 -7.47 -1.62 -8.96
N THR A 148 -8.32 -2.43 -8.31
CA THR A 148 -8.04 -2.92 -6.96
C THR A 148 -7.12 -4.13 -7.03
N GLY A 149 -6.36 -4.41 -5.97
CA GLY A 149 -5.37 -5.49 -6.01
C GLY A 149 -4.40 -5.47 -4.85
N THR A 150 -3.28 -6.17 -5.02
CA THR A 150 -2.21 -6.24 -4.01
C THR A 150 -0.87 -5.88 -4.61
N ALA A 151 -0.09 -5.07 -3.88
CA ALA A 151 1.33 -4.87 -4.15
C ALA A 151 2.17 -5.88 -3.36
N TYR A 152 3.25 -6.40 -3.95
CA TYR A 152 4.16 -7.36 -3.32
C TYR A 152 5.59 -7.14 -3.80
N ILE A 153 6.55 -7.61 -3.01
CA ILE A 153 7.98 -7.59 -3.38
C ILE A 153 8.20 -8.69 -4.44
N GLU A 154 8.88 -8.36 -5.53
CA GLU A 154 9.31 -9.34 -6.53
C GLU A 154 10.46 -10.19 -5.97
N ASP A 155 10.29 -11.51 -5.99
CA ASP A 155 11.30 -12.51 -5.60
C ASP A 155 12.51 -12.57 -6.56
#